data_AF-A0A4R8CF61-F1
#
_entry.id   AF-A0A4R8CF61-F1
#
_cell.length_a   1.000
_cell.length_b   1.000
_cell.length_c   1.000
_cell.angle_alpha   90.00
_cell.angle_beta   90.00
_cell.angle_gamma   90.00
#
_symmetry.space_group_name_H-M   'P 1'
#
loop_
_entity.id
_entity.type
_entity.pdbx_description
1 polymer ?
#
loop_
_entity_poly.entity_id
_entity_poly.type
_entity_poly.pdbx_seq_one_letter_code
_entity_poly.pdbx_strand_id
1 'polypeptide(L)' 'MDAEDDELSEPFGDWTHPALLLGIAEGILMSRYQIPAHVANALLRSCAATVGLSLVQVADWLISTGRLPQPV' A
#
# COMPACT_ATOMS: atom_id res chain seq x y z
N MET A 1 -44.90 -13.58 -3.73
CA MET A 1 -43.78 -13.83 -4.65
C MET A 1 -42.55 -13.56 -3.82
N ASP A 2 -42.00 -14.66 -3.33
CA ASP A 2 -40.78 -14.80 -2.55
C ASP A 2 -39.55 -14.45 -3.39
N ALA A 3 -38.55 -13.89 -2.71
CA ALA A 3 -37.09 -13.95 -2.93
C ALA A 3 -36.54 -12.75 -2.12
N GLU A 4 -36.26 -12.96 -0.84
CA GLU A 4 -34.95 -13.42 -0.33
C GLU A 4 -33.86 -12.37 -0.56
N ASP A 5 -33.33 -11.88 0.57
CA ASP A 5 -31.93 -11.56 0.80
C ASP A 5 -31.02 -11.59 -0.43
N ASP A 6 -30.57 -10.42 -0.88
CA ASP A 6 -29.22 -10.30 -1.43
C ASP A 6 -28.57 -9.14 -0.68
N GLU A 7 -28.11 -9.52 0.51
CA GLU A 7 -27.05 -8.87 1.26
C GLU A 7 -25.95 -8.48 0.26
N LEU A 8 -25.93 -7.21 -0.15
CA LEU A 8 -24.78 -6.64 -0.85
C LEU A 8 -23.64 -6.54 0.18
N SER A 9 -23.11 -7.70 0.55
CA SER A 9 -21.99 -7.89 1.46
C SER A 9 -20.75 -7.25 0.82
N GLU A 10 -20.52 -6.00 1.22
CA GLU A 10 -19.24 -5.28 1.25
C GLU A 10 -18.45 -5.20 -0.08
N PRO A 11 -18.68 -4.19 -0.96
CA PRO A 11 -17.88 -4.06 -2.18
C PRO A 11 -16.53 -3.36 -1.96
N PHE A 12 -16.12 -3.13 -0.72
CA PHE A 12 -14.86 -2.45 -0.42
C PHE A 12 -14.03 -3.34 0.48
N GLY A 13 -13.54 -4.43 -0.13
CA GLY A 13 -12.61 -5.37 0.49
C GLY A 13 -11.59 -4.64 1.33
N ASP A 14 -11.43 -5.13 2.55
CA ASP A 14 -10.68 -4.55 3.65
C ASP A 14 -9.46 -3.76 3.15
N TRP A 15 -9.57 -2.43 3.10
CA TRP A 15 -8.49 -1.54 2.65
C TRP A 15 -7.30 -1.60 3.62
N THR A 16 -7.44 -2.34 4.72
CA THR A 16 -6.40 -2.67 5.68
C THR A 16 -5.54 -3.87 5.30
N HIS A 17 -5.87 -4.58 4.20
CA HIS A 17 -5.07 -5.72 3.77
C HIS A 17 -3.62 -5.29 3.48
N PRO A 18 -2.62 -5.84 4.19
CA PRO A 18 -1.24 -5.38 4.07
C PRO A 18 -0.65 -5.60 2.67
N ALA A 19 -1.09 -6.64 1.97
CA ALA A 19 -0.70 -6.89 0.58
C ALA A 19 -1.24 -5.82 -0.39
N LEU A 20 -2.46 -5.33 -0.15
CA LEU A 20 -3.08 -4.27 -0.95
C LEU A 20 -2.32 -2.94 -0.75
N LEU A 21 -2.04 -2.57 0.50
CA LEU A 21 -1.26 -1.38 0.82
C LEU A 21 0.12 -1.40 0.16
N LEU A 22 0.81 -2.54 0.20
CA LEU A 22 2.09 -2.69 -0.49
C LEU A 22 1.96 -2.54 -2.00
N GLY A 23 0.95 -3.15 -2.62
CA GLY A 23 0.69 -3.03 -4.05
C GLY A 23 0.41 -1.59 -4.49
N ILE A 24 -0.40 -0.84 -3.72
CA ILE A 24 -0.68 0.57 -3.99
C ILE A 24 0.58 1.41 -3.84
N ALA A 25 1.34 1.23 -2.76
CA ALA A 25 2.58 1.93 -2.52
C ALA A 25 3.62 1.69 -3.64
N GLU A 26 3.77 0.45 -4.09
CA GLU A 26 4.61 0.10 -5.23
C GLU A 26 4.12 0.79 -6.51
N GLY A 27 2.82 0.78 -6.79
CA GLY A 27 2.23 1.45 -7.94
C GLY A 27 2.51 2.96 -7.96
N ILE A 28 2.43 3.63 -6.80
CA ILE A 28 2.78 5.05 -6.65
C ILE A 28 4.24 5.29 -7.02
N LEU A 29 5.16 4.46 -6.51
CA LEU A 29 6.60 4.58 -6.78
C LEU A 29 6.94 4.31 -8.24
N MET A 30 6.36 3.25 -8.82
CA MET A 30 6.53 2.92 -10.24
C MET A 30 6.07 4.06 -11.13
N SER A 31 4.88 4.61 -10.87
CA SER A 31 4.32 5.71 -11.66
C SER A 31 5.17 6.99 -11.54
N ARG A 32 5.58 7.36 -10.33
CA ARG A 32 6.32 8.62 -10.10
C ARG A 32 7.77 8.57 -10.55
N TYR A 33 8.46 7.46 -10.29
CA TYR A 33 9.89 7.34 -10.54
C TYR A 33 10.19 6.57 -11.84
N GLN A 34 9.17 6.06 -12.53
CA GLN A 34 9.30 5.25 -13.75
C GLN A 34 10.25 4.06 -13.54
N ILE A 35 10.18 3.47 -12.34
CA ILE A 35 10.99 2.32 -11.93
C ILE A 35 10.17 1.03 -11.99
N PRO A 36 10.81 -0.14 -12.17
CA PRO A 36 10.12 -1.42 -12.13
C PRO A 36 9.72 -1.82 -10.70
N ALA A 37 8.71 -2.69 -10.58
CA ALA A 37 8.13 -3.13 -9.31
C ALA A 37 9.16 -3.65 -8.30
N HIS A 38 10.15 -4.42 -8.77
CA HIS A 38 11.21 -4.94 -7.89
C HIS A 38 12.09 -3.84 -7.28
N VAL A 39 12.34 -2.73 -8.01
CA VAL A 39 13.08 -1.57 -7.49
C VAL A 39 12.20 -0.79 -6.52
N ALA A 40 10.91 -0.63 -6.80
CA ALA A 40 9.95 0.00 -5.89
C ALA A 40 9.86 -0.77 -4.56
N ASN A 41 9.77 -2.11 -4.61
CA ASN A 41 9.78 -2.97 -3.44
C ASN A 41 11.09 -2.86 -2.64
N ALA A 42 12.23 -2.86 -3.34
CA ALA A 42 13.54 -2.68 -2.71
C ALA A 42 13.67 -1.31 -2.02
N LEU A 43 13.16 -0.24 -2.63
CA LEU A 43 13.12 1.10 -2.05
C LEU A 43 12.26 1.14 -0.78
N LEU A 44 11.06 0.55 -0.80
CA LEU A 44 10.20 0.45 0.39
C LEU A 44 10.90 -0.30 1.52
N ARG A 45 11.55 -1.45 1.21
CA ARG A 45 12.32 -2.23 2.19
C ARG A 45 13.49 -1.44 2.78
N SER A 46 14.25 -0.76 1.92
CA SER A 46 15.39 0.05 2.36
C SER A 46 14.90 1.19 3.25
N CYS A 47 13.85 1.89 2.86
CA CYS A 47 13.27 2.98 3.63
C CYS A 47 12.76 2.49 4.99
N ALA A 48 12.01 1.38 5.02
CA ALA A 48 11.55 0.73 6.24
C ALA A 48 12.70 0.40 7.21
N ALA A 49 13.80 -0.16 6.69
CA ALA A 49 14.98 -0.44 7.49
C ALA A 49 15.66 0.84 8.02
N THR A 50 15.73 1.90 7.21
CA THR A 50 16.38 3.16 7.58
C THR A 50 15.58 3.94 8.65
N VAL A 51 14.25 3.96 8.55
CA VAL A 51 13.38 4.66 9.52
C VAL A 51 12.94 3.78 10.70
N GLY A 52 13.28 2.48 10.68
CA GLY A 52 12.91 1.53 11.73
C GLY A 52 11.41 1.19 11.77
N LEU A 53 10.70 1.35 10.64
CA LEU A 53 9.27 1.05 10.53
C LEU A 53 9.04 -0.27 9.80
N SER A 54 7.86 -0.86 9.98
CA SER A 54 7.46 -2.00 9.15
C SER A 54 7.15 -1.56 7.72
N LEU A 55 7.31 -2.49 6.76
CA LEU A 55 6.96 -2.27 5.35
C LEU A 55 5.53 -1.74 5.16
N VAL A 56 4.58 -2.28 5.93
CA VAL A 56 3.17 -1.87 5.87
C VAL A 56 2.99 -0.43 6.36
N GLN A 57 3.67 -0.05 7.45
CA GLN A 57 3.64 1.34 7.94
C GLN A 57 4.26 2.34 6.96
N VAL A 58 5.35 1.95 6.28
CA VAL A 58 5.94 2.79 5.23
C VAL A 58 5.02 2.91 4.02
N ALA A 59 4.37 1.82 3.62
CA ALA A 59 3.39 1.82 2.54
C ALA A 59 2.18 2.70 2.87
N ASP A 60 1.60 2.54 4.06
CA ASP A 60 0.51 3.37 4.57
C ASP A 60 0.89 4.85 4.65
N TRP A 61 2.10 5.17 5.14
CA TRP A 61 2.63 6.53 5.14
C TRP A 61 2.75 7.11 3.74
N LEU A 62 3.28 6.33 2.79
CA LEU A 62 3.43 6.76 1.40
C LEU A 62 2.08 7.02 0.75
N ILE A 63 1.07 6.18 1.02
CA ILE A 63 -0.29 6.35 0.52
C ILE A 63 -0.92 7.60 1.12
N SER A 64 -0.83 7.77 2.43
CA SER A 64 -1.47 8.86 3.18
C SER A 64 -0.84 10.23 2.91
N THR A 65 0.49 10.29 2.82
CA THR A 65 1.24 11.56 2.68
C THR A 65 1.69 11.83 1.25
N GLY A 66 1.64 10.83 0.38
CA GLY A 66 2.24 10.90 -0.94
C GLY A 66 3.75 11.15 -0.90
N ARG A 67 4.47 10.79 0.17
CA ARG A 67 5.93 10.93 0.27
C ARG A 67 6.55 9.75 1.01
N LEU A 68 7.79 9.42 0.71
CA LEU A 68 8.54 8.41 1.48
C LEU A 68 8.98 9.02 2.83
N PRO A 69 8.85 8.27 3.94
CA PRO A 69 9.36 8.73 5.23
C PRO A 69 10.88 8.88 5.17
N GLN A 70 11.39 10.00 5.69
CA GLN A 70 12.83 10.28 5.74
C GLN A 70 13.36 10.01 7.16
N PRO A 71 14.59 9.47 7.29
CA PRO A 71 15.26 9.45 8.58
C PRO A 71 15.52 10.89 9.04
N VAL A 72 15.16 11.17 10.30
CA VAL A 72 15.49 12.43 10.99
C VAL A 72 16.91 12.45 11.50
#